data_AF-A0A953UNQ7-F1
#
_entry.id   AF-A0A953UNQ7-F1
#
_cell.length_a   1.000
_cell.length_b   1.000
_cell.length_c   1.000
_cell.angle_alpha   90.00
_cell.angle_beta   90.00
_cell.angle_gamma   90.00
#
_symmetry.space_group_name_H-M   'P 1'
#
loop_
_entity.id
_entity.type
_entity.pdbx_description
1 polymer ?
#
loop_
_entity_poly.entity_id
_entity_poly.type
_entity_poly.pdbx_seq_one_letter_code
_entity_poly.pdbx_strand_id
1 'polypeptide(L)'
;MEVHFNPDLQAKLDKLAAETGRPPGELVEDVVAGYFDEIVGVREMLNSRYDDLKSGTVKPIPGDEVEAYFREKSASARRLQPGS
;
A
#
# COMPACT_ATOMS: atom_id res chain seq x y z
N MET A 1 5.26 26.91 -2.80
CA MET A 1 5.39 26.02 -3.97
C MET A 1 4.11 26.17 -4.78
N GLU A 2 4.21 26.41 -6.08
CA GLU A 2 3.02 26.45 -6.95
C GLU A 2 2.91 25.11 -7.69
N VAL A 3 1.73 24.50 -7.65
CA VAL A 3 1.44 23.22 -8.28
C VAL A 3 0.29 23.44 -9.26
N HIS A 4 0.49 23.07 -10.53
CA HIS A 4 -0.52 23.19 -11.56
C HIS A 4 -1.21 21.85 -11.79
N PHE A 5 -2.51 21.80 -11.53
CA PHE A 5 -3.34 20.64 -11.82
C PHE A 5 -3.94 20.71 -13.22
N ASN A 6 -4.24 19.56 -13.80
CA ASN A 6 -5.07 19.52 -15.00
C ASN A 6 -6.50 20.01 -14.66
N PRO A 7 -7.27 20.48 -15.65
CA PRO A 7 -8.58 21.07 -15.40
C PRO A 7 -9.55 20.15 -14.65
N ASP A 8 -9.55 18.84 -14.98
CA ASP A 8 -10.44 17.87 -14.36
C ASP A 8 -10.13 17.65 -12.87
N LEU A 9 -8.85 17.61 -12.51
CA LEU A 9 -8.41 17.46 -11.13
C LEU A 9 -8.64 18.74 -10.33
N GLN A 10 -8.41 19.91 -10.93
CA GLN A 10 -8.74 21.19 -10.30
C GLN A 10 -10.22 21.29 -9.98
N ALA A 11 -11.11 20.94 -10.93
CA ALA A 11 -12.55 20.95 -10.71
C ALA A 11 -12.99 20.01 -9.57
N LYS A 12 -12.34 18.85 -9.44
CA LYS A 12 -12.60 17.92 -8.31
C LYS A 12 -12.15 18.51 -6.98
N LEU A 13 -10.98 19.14 -6.95
CA LEU A 13 -10.46 19.78 -5.74
C LEU A 13 -11.35 20.95 -5.30
N ASP A 14 -11.78 21.80 -6.23
CA ASP A 14 -12.67 22.93 -5.95
C ASP A 14 -14.02 22.47 -5.42
N LYS A 15 -14.57 21.40 -6.01
CA LYS A 15 -15.80 20.78 -5.53
C LYS A 15 -15.65 20.24 -4.11
N LEU A 16 -14.55 19.52 -3.83
CA LEU A 16 -14.29 18.98 -2.50
C LEU A 16 -14.10 20.08 -1.46
N ALA A 17 -13.41 21.18 -1.82
CA ALA A 17 -13.27 22.36 -0.98
C ALA A 17 -14.63 23.00 -0.66
N ALA A 18 -15.50 23.13 -1.65
CA ALA A 18 -16.86 23.65 -1.44
C ALA A 18 -17.71 22.74 -0.55
N GLU A 19 -17.61 21.41 -0.70
CA GLU A 19 -18.35 20.43 0.10
C GLU A 19 -17.87 20.34 1.55
N THR A 20 -16.55 20.46 1.77
CA THR A 20 -15.93 20.32 3.10
C THR A 20 -15.77 21.66 3.84
N GLY A 21 -15.89 22.79 3.13
CA GLY A 21 -15.57 24.12 3.65
C GLY A 21 -14.08 24.34 3.92
N ARG A 22 -13.21 23.41 3.51
CA ARG A 22 -11.77 23.48 3.74
C ARG A 22 -11.05 24.16 2.58
N PRO A 23 -9.97 24.92 2.84
CA PRO A 23 -9.14 25.47 1.79
C PRO A 23 -8.53 24.36 0.91
N PRO A 24 -8.48 24.53 -0.43
CA PRO A 24 -7.84 23.57 -1.33
C PRO A 24 -6.40 23.21 -0.95
N GLY A 25 -5.65 24.18 -0.41
CA GLY A 25 -4.27 23.97 0.04
C GLY A 25 -4.14 22.92 1.15
N GLU A 26 -5.02 22.98 2.16
CA GLU A 26 -5.01 22.00 3.25
C GLU A 26 -5.41 20.60 2.76
N LEU A 27 -6.37 20.51 1.84
CA LEU A 27 -6.78 19.24 1.24
C LEU A 27 -5.63 18.59 0.45
N VAL A 28 -4.86 19.39 -0.28
CA VAL A 28 -3.68 18.91 -1.01
C VAL A 28 -2.58 18.50 -0.03
N GLU A 29 -2.35 19.28 1.02
CA GLU A 29 -1.36 18.97 2.06
C GLU A 29 -1.64 17.61 2.72
N ASP A 30 -2.88 17.36 3.13
CA ASP A 30 -3.27 16.08 3.74
C ASP A 30 -3.02 14.88 2.81
N VAL A 31 -3.39 15.02 1.53
CA VAL A 31 -3.21 13.94 0.54
C VAL A 31 -1.72 13.67 0.30
N VAL A 32 -0.91 14.74 0.19
CA VAL A 32 0.53 14.61 -0.03
C VAL A 32 1.23 14.04 1.20
N ALA A 33 0.86 14.48 2.41
CA ALA A 33 1.37 13.94 3.66
C ALA A 33 1.04 12.45 3.78
N GLY A 34 -0.21 12.06 3.54
CA GLY A 34 -0.63 10.65 3.55
C GLY A 34 0.14 9.79 2.54
N TYR A 35 0.36 10.29 1.33
CA TYR A 35 1.17 9.59 0.32
C TYR A 35 2.62 9.37 0.78
N PHE A 36 3.23 10.37 1.42
CA PHE A 36 4.58 10.21 1.96
C PHE A 36 4.64 9.26 3.13
N ASP A 37 3.68 9.33 4.06
CA ASP A 37 3.61 8.42 5.20
C ASP A 37 3.47 6.96 4.76
N GLU A 38 2.64 6.69 3.75
CA GLU A 38 2.51 5.35 3.15
C GLU A 38 3.85 4.86 2.56
N ILE A 39 4.55 5.71 1.80
CA ILE A 39 5.85 5.36 1.22
C ILE A 39 6.89 5.09 2.30
N VAL A 40 6.94 5.93 3.33
CA VAL A 40 7.88 5.78 4.44
C VAL A 40 7.61 4.47 5.17
N GLY A 41 6.35 4.19 5.53
CA GLY A 41 5.98 2.95 6.21
C GLY A 41 6.32 1.70 5.38
N VAL A 42 6.04 1.71 4.07
CA VAL A 42 6.41 0.59 3.18
C VAL A 42 7.93 0.42 3.11
N ARG A 43 8.68 1.51 2.99
CA ARG A 43 10.15 1.46 2.93
C ARG A 43 10.76 0.97 4.23
N GLU A 44 10.29 1.47 5.37
CA GLU A 44 10.73 1.03 6.68
C GLU A 44 10.51 -0.47 6.87
N MET A 45 9.30 -0.95 6.54
CA MET A 45 8.98 -2.38 6.57
C MET A 45 9.93 -3.19 5.70
N LEU A 46 10.14 -2.80 4.44
CA LEU A 46 11.00 -3.53 3.50
C LEU A 46 12.47 -3.51 3.93
N ASN A 47 12.97 -2.37 4.39
CA ASN A 47 14.35 -2.23 4.86
C ASN A 47 14.59 -3.09 6.10
N SER A 48 13.68 -3.07 7.08
CA SER A 48 13.79 -3.92 8.27
C SER A 48 13.83 -5.41 7.91
N ARG A 49 12.99 -5.87 6.97
CA ARG A 49 13.02 -7.27 6.51
C ARG A 49 14.30 -7.64 5.79
N TYR A 50 14.84 -6.72 4.99
CA TYR A 50 16.12 -6.90 4.35
C TYR A 50 17.26 -6.99 5.36
N ASP A 51 17.27 -6.10 6.37
CA ASP A 51 18.27 -6.09 7.42
C ASP A 51 18.22 -7.37 8.26
N ASP A 52 17.02 -7.84 8.63
CA ASP A 52 16.82 -9.12 9.33
C ASP A 52 17.38 -10.31 8.52
N LEU A 53 17.18 -10.30 7.20
CA LEU A 53 17.69 -11.35 6.31
C LEU A 53 19.21 -11.28 6.21
N LYS A 54 19.75 -10.07 6.10
CA LYS A 54 21.20 -9.82 5.96
C LYS A 54 21.96 -10.13 7.24
N SER A 55 21.37 -9.83 8.40
CA SER A 55 21.96 -10.13 9.71
C SER A 55 21.85 -11.62 10.08
N GLY A 56 20.99 -12.38 9.40
CA GLY A 56 20.67 -13.77 9.75
C GLY A 56 19.71 -13.88 10.94
N THR A 57 19.05 -12.79 11.35
CA THR A 57 17.99 -12.80 12.37
C THR A 57 16.83 -13.70 11.93
N VAL A 58 16.56 -13.75 10.63
CA VAL A 58 15.53 -14.63 10.04
C VAL A 58 16.15 -15.67 9.12
N LYS A 59 15.53 -16.87 9.07
CA LYS A 59 15.95 -17.94 8.18
C LYS A 59 15.30 -17.75 6.79
N PRO A 60 16.07 -17.69 5.69
CA PRO A 60 15.50 -17.69 4.35
C PRO A 60 14.78 -19.02 4.06
N ILE A 61 13.69 -18.94 3.31
CA ILE A 61 12.93 -20.11 2.84
C ILE A 61 13.14 -20.21 1.33
N PRO A 62 13.50 -21.40 0.79
CA PRO A 62 13.56 -21.64 -0.64
C PRO A 62 12.23 -21.34 -1.34
N GLY A 63 12.29 -20.79 -2.55
CA GLY A 63 11.08 -20.37 -3.28
C GLY A 63 10.16 -21.53 -3.64
N ASP A 64 10.72 -22.70 -3.97
CA ASP A 64 9.99 -23.94 -4.26
C ASP A 64 9.20 -24.45 -3.05
N GLU A 65 9.76 -24.34 -1.84
CA GLU A 65 9.03 -24.64 -0.60
C GLU A 65 7.84 -23.70 -0.39
N VAL A 66 8.01 -22.39 -0.66
CA VAL A 66 6.93 -21.40 -0.57
C VAL A 66 5.84 -21.69 -1.61
N GLU A 67 6.21 -22.00 -2.85
CA GLU A 67 5.27 -22.37 -3.91
C GLU A 67 4.47 -23.63 -3.54
N ALA A 68 5.15 -24.68 -3.06
CA ALA A 68 4.51 -25.92 -2.65
C ALA A 68 3.48 -25.68 -1.54
N TYR A 69 3.86 -24.89 -0.52
CA TYR A 69 2.97 -24.51 0.58
C TYR A 69 1.70 -23.83 0.06
N PHE A 70 1.81 -22.82 -0.80
CA PHE A 70 0.63 -22.10 -1.30
C PHE A 70 -0.24 -22.97 -2.22
N ARG A 71 0.36 -23.85 -3.02
CA ARG A 71 -0.41 -24.82 -3.83
C ARG A 71 -1.23 -25.75 -2.95
N GLU A 72 -0.63 -26.29 -1.90
CA GLU A 72 -1.32 -27.16 -0.95
C GLU A 72 -2.43 -26.40 -0.22
N LYS A 73 -2.13 -25.21 0.31
CA LYS A 73 -3.10 -24.35 0.99
C LYS A 73 -4.32 -24.06 0.12
N SER A 74 -4.12 -23.70 -1.14
CA SER A 74 -5.21 -23.47 -2.10
C SER A 74 -5.98 -24.74 -2.42
N ALA A 75 -5.30 -25.90 -2.55
CA ALA A 75 -5.98 -27.17 -2.78
C ALA A 75 -6.86 -27.58 -1.60
N SER A 76 -6.36 -27.41 -0.38
CA SER A 76 -7.11 -27.66 0.86
C SER A 76 -8.32 -26.72 0.99
N ALA A 77 -8.17 -25.43 0.70
CA ALA A 77 -9.27 -24.47 0.70
C ALA A 77 -10.39 -24.85 -0.29
N ARG A 78 -10.03 -25.33 -1.49
CA ARG A 78 -11.00 -25.81 -2.49
C ARG A 78 -11.72 -27.09 -2.07
N ARG A 79 -11.02 -28.02 -1.39
CA ARG A 79 -11.63 -29.25 -0.86
C ARG A 79 -12.62 -28.99 0.27
N LEU A 80 -12.39 -27.92 1.04
CA LEU A 80 -13.26 -27.49 2.14
C LEU A 80 -14.50 -26.71 1.69
N GLN A 81 -14.62 -26.38 0.40
CA GLN A 81 -15.86 -25.88 -0.20
C GLN A 81 -16.54 -27.02 -0.99
N PRO A 82 -17.34 -27.90 -0.34
CA PRO A 82 -18.30 -28.72 -1.08
C PRO A 82 -19.34 -27.78 -1.70
N GLY A 83 -19.80 -28.12 -2.92
CA GLY A 83 -20.52 -27.22 -3.84
C GLY A 83 -21.64 -26.38 -3.21
N SER A 84 -21.74 -25.14 -3.69
CA SER A 84 -23.00 -24.39 -3.71
C SER A 84 -23.96 -24.98 -4.74
#